data_AF-A0A090WNF1-F1
#
_entry.id   AF-A0A090WNF1-F1
#
_cell.length_a   1.000
_cell.length_b   1.000
_cell.length_c   1.000
_cell.angle_alpha   90.00
_cell.angle_beta   90.00
_cell.angle_gamma   90.00
#
_symmetry.space_group_name_H-M   'P 1'
#
loop_
_entity.id
_entity.type
_entity.pdbx_description
1 polymer ?
#
loop_
_entity_poly.entity_id
_entity_poly.type
_entity_poly.pdbx_seq_one_letter_code
_entity_poly.pdbx_strand_id
1 'polypeptide(L)'
;MFMWRKIFQVLGLIAALLSLLPLIAVDYWWIRIFDFPHLQLTAFTLLAILLYFFTFKPKWVNDYAYISILIGCFIFQFVKFIDYTPFVKVEVKDSSEHVNEDSIIEIYTANVLQKNDSGDNLYQEIKEQKPDLIVFTETNQRWSEEIKQQIGEAYPFKIEQPQDNTYGMLVYSKLELTDTKIRFKVDPDIPSIEAKVIMRNGKPFQLYAIHPTPPMPQHNPMSTDRDKELILTAMASHNSEIPVIVLGGDFNDVAWSDSTQLTKTIGKLLDLRIGRGFYNTYHAQYPLMRWPLDHILTSPEFRLKDAGTGTNFESDHFPSWAILTFEPELAEDQAPKEPTKEDWQDVKKQMKKSGIENLIELPDAIKDAGD
;
A
#
# COMPACT_ATOMS: atom_id res chain seq x y z
N MET A 1 36.15 -16.72 23.76
CA MET A 1 35.02 -15.97 24.37
C MET A 1 35.14 -14.45 24.19
N PHE A 2 36.32 -13.84 24.41
CA PHE A 2 36.49 -12.38 24.28
C PHE A 2 36.29 -11.84 22.85
N MET A 3 36.74 -12.59 21.83
CA MET A 3 36.58 -12.25 20.41
C MET A 3 35.09 -12.26 19.99
N TRP A 4 34.36 -13.31 20.36
CA TRP A 4 32.91 -13.44 20.07
C TRP A 4 32.08 -12.33 20.68
N ARG A 5 32.37 -11.94 21.92
CA ARG A 5 31.67 -10.84 22.58
C ARG A 5 31.82 -9.52 21.81
N LYS A 6 33.02 -9.17 21.36
CA LYS A 6 33.23 -7.95 20.55
C LYS A 6 32.46 -8.02 19.23
N ILE A 7 32.47 -9.17 18.56
CA ILE A 7 31.71 -9.38 17.32
C ILE A 7 30.21 -9.14 17.56
N PHE A 8 29.64 -9.73 18.61
CA PHE A 8 28.21 -9.57 18.91
C PHE A 8 27.85 -8.14 19.32
N GLN A 9 28.74 -7.42 19.99
CA GLN A 9 28.58 -5.99 20.27
C GLN A 9 28.55 -5.15 18.99
N VAL A 10 29.45 -5.42 18.05
CA VAL A 10 29.47 -4.71 16.75
C VAL A 10 28.19 -5.00 15.96
N LEU A 11 27.75 -6.27 15.92
CA LEU A 11 26.51 -6.64 15.23
C LEU A 11 25.28 -5.91 15.78
N GLY A 12 25.10 -5.86 17.10
CA GLY A 12 23.96 -5.14 17.66
C GLY A 12 24.10 -3.62 17.58
N LEU A 13 25.32 -3.06 17.60
CA LEU A 13 25.50 -1.63 17.29
C LEU A 13 25.07 -1.31 15.86
N ILE A 14 25.41 -2.16 14.89
CA ILE A 14 24.93 -2.03 13.51
C ILE A 14 23.40 -2.14 13.47
N ALA A 15 22.81 -3.14 14.13
CA ALA A 15 21.37 -3.31 14.18
C ALA A 15 20.65 -2.08 14.76
N ALA A 16 21.17 -1.52 15.86
CA ALA A 16 20.63 -0.32 16.49
C ALA A 16 20.78 0.91 15.59
N LEU A 17 21.94 1.12 14.96
CA LEU A 17 22.15 2.24 14.04
C LEU A 17 21.17 2.18 12.86
N LEU A 18 21.02 1.02 12.22
CA LEU A 18 20.08 0.84 11.11
C LEU A 18 18.62 1.01 11.55
N SER A 19 18.28 0.60 12.79
CA SER A 19 16.92 0.74 13.33
C SER A 19 16.56 2.18 13.68
N LEU A 20 17.54 3.00 14.07
CA LEU A 20 17.32 4.38 14.52
C LEU A 20 17.53 5.41 13.41
N LEU A 21 18.18 5.04 12.31
CA LEU A 21 18.40 5.93 11.16
C LEU A 21 17.11 6.54 10.57
N PRO A 22 15.98 5.81 10.45
CA PRO A 22 14.70 6.38 9.97
C PRO A 22 14.14 7.50 10.85
N LEU A 23 14.53 7.59 12.13
CA LEU A 23 14.05 8.63 13.03
C LEU A 23 14.59 10.03 12.68
N ILE A 24 15.60 10.09 11.81
CA ILE A 24 16.08 11.34 11.24
C ILE A 24 15.03 11.81 10.24
N ALA A 25 14.16 12.72 10.69
CA ALA A 25 12.98 13.22 9.95
C ALA A 25 13.36 14.04 8.70
N VAL A 26 13.83 13.37 7.67
CA VAL A 26 14.18 13.98 6.39
C VAL A 26 13.66 13.12 5.25
N ASP A 27 12.95 13.76 4.34
CA ASP A 27 12.21 13.10 3.26
C ASP A 27 13.08 12.68 2.07
N TYR A 28 14.39 12.55 2.29
CA TYR A 28 15.27 12.03 1.25
C TYR A 28 14.99 10.54 1.07
N TRP A 29 14.87 10.12 -0.19
CA TRP A 29 14.63 8.74 -0.58
C TRP A 29 15.56 7.72 0.11
N TRP A 30 16.84 8.07 0.32
CA TRP A 30 17.85 7.17 0.93
C TRP A 30 17.66 6.99 2.45
N ILE A 31 16.89 7.85 3.10
CA ILE A 31 16.44 7.64 4.49
C ILE A 31 15.15 6.82 4.48
N ARG A 32 14.21 7.15 3.59
CA ARG A 32 12.92 6.44 3.43
C ARG A 32 13.07 4.98 3.02
N ILE A 33 14.16 4.60 2.34
CA ILE A 33 14.45 3.20 2.04
C ILE A 33 14.53 2.32 3.29
N PHE A 34 14.82 2.89 4.46
CA PHE A 34 14.88 2.16 5.74
C PHE A 34 13.50 1.92 6.36
N ASP A 35 12.42 2.48 5.78
CA ASP A 35 11.05 2.10 6.13
C ASP A 35 10.71 0.70 5.59
N PHE A 36 11.36 0.26 4.50
CA PHE A 36 11.09 -1.02 3.86
C PHE A 36 11.56 -2.22 4.70
N PRO A 37 12.83 -2.30 5.18
CA PRO A 37 13.35 -3.52 5.78
C PRO A 37 12.97 -3.72 7.26
N HIS A 38 11.88 -3.14 7.79
CA HIS A 38 11.53 -3.27 9.21
C HIS A 38 11.43 -4.73 9.68
N LEU A 39 10.88 -5.63 8.84
CA LEU A 39 10.81 -7.06 9.13
C LEU A 39 12.20 -7.70 9.22
N GLN A 40 13.06 -7.41 8.23
CA GLN A 40 14.43 -7.90 8.13
C GLN A 40 15.30 -7.36 9.30
N LEU A 41 15.16 -6.08 9.63
CA LEU A 41 15.85 -5.42 10.74
C LEU A 41 15.39 -5.97 12.09
N THR A 42 14.10 -6.30 12.23
CA THR A 42 13.57 -6.94 13.45
C THR A 42 14.16 -8.34 13.63
N ALA A 43 14.19 -9.15 12.57
CA ALA A 43 14.83 -10.46 12.60
C ALA A 43 16.33 -10.38 12.87
N PHE A 44 17.04 -9.43 12.25
CA PHE A 44 18.46 -9.19 12.48
C PHE A 44 18.74 -8.74 13.92
N THR A 45 17.92 -7.84 14.46
CA THR A 45 18.03 -7.37 15.85
C THR A 45 17.75 -8.51 16.84
N LEU A 46 16.74 -9.33 16.58
CA LEU A 46 16.46 -10.53 17.38
C LEU A 46 17.65 -11.49 17.39
N LEU A 47 18.24 -11.75 16.23
CA LEU A 47 19.44 -12.58 16.13
C LEU A 47 20.60 -11.97 16.94
N ALA A 48 20.82 -10.66 16.86
CA ALA A 48 21.85 -9.97 17.65
C ALA A 48 21.61 -10.12 19.17
N ILE A 49 20.35 -10.01 19.63
CA ILE A 49 19.97 -10.23 21.03
C ILE A 49 20.29 -11.67 21.46
N LEU A 50 19.85 -12.66 20.67
CA LEU A 50 20.06 -14.09 20.95
C LEU A 50 21.55 -14.45 20.98
N LEU A 51 22.35 -13.93 20.05
CA LEU A 51 23.80 -14.14 20.04
C LEU A 51 24.48 -13.49 21.24
N TYR A 52 24.09 -12.26 21.60
CA TYR A 52 24.70 -11.56 22.73
C TYR A 52 24.41 -12.26 24.07
N PHE A 53 23.26 -12.91 24.21
CA PHE A 53 22.88 -13.70 25.40
C PHE A 53 23.97 -14.70 25.82
N PHE A 54 24.62 -15.38 24.87
CA PHE A 54 25.71 -16.33 25.15
C PHE A 54 26.99 -15.70 25.72
N THR A 55 27.11 -14.37 25.65
CA THR A 55 28.27 -13.61 26.14
C THR A 55 27.93 -12.64 27.26
N PHE A 56 26.67 -12.65 27.71
CA PHE A 56 26.14 -11.79 28.75
C PHE A 56 26.80 -12.08 30.11
N LYS A 57 27.22 -11.01 30.80
CA LYS A 57 27.78 -11.10 32.15
C LYS A 57 26.88 -10.35 33.13
N PRO A 58 26.13 -11.06 34.00
CA PRO A 58 25.18 -10.45 34.94
C PRO A 58 25.76 -9.42 35.92
N LYS A 59 27.09 -9.39 36.11
CA LYS A 59 27.74 -8.44 37.02
C LYS A 59 28.05 -7.08 36.38
N TRP A 60 27.77 -6.89 35.09
CA TRP A 60 28.23 -5.75 34.31
C TRP A 60 27.03 -4.89 33.87
N VAL A 61 26.90 -3.69 34.44
CA VAL A 61 25.79 -2.75 34.12
C VAL A 61 25.71 -2.42 32.63
N ASN A 62 26.87 -2.33 31.96
CA ASN A 62 26.94 -2.08 30.52
C ASN A 62 26.26 -3.17 29.67
N ASP A 63 26.21 -4.42 30.15
CA ASP A 63 25.55 -5.52 29.42
C ASP A 63 24.03 -5.35 29.47
N TYR A 64 23.49 -4.86 30.60
CA TYR A 64 22.08 -4.51 30.72
C TYR A 64 21.73 -3.32 29.82
N ALA A 65 22.52 -2.24 29.85
CA ALA A 65 22.28 -1.08 29.00
C ALA A 65 22.28 -1.45 27.50
N TYR A 66 23.25 -2.25 27.07
CA TYR A 66 23.34 -2.74 25.69
C TYR A 66 22.11 -3.56 25.28
N ILE A 67 21.71 -4.55 26.10
CA ILE A 67 20.51 -5.35 25.81
C ILE A 67 19.24 -4.49 25.82
N SER A 68 19.10 -3.55 26.76
CA SER A 68 17.94 -2.66 26.82
C SER A 68 17.80 -1.81 25.55
N ILE A 69 18.91 -1.31 24.99
CA ILE A 69 18.90 -0.59 23.70
C ILE A 69 18.43 -1.51 22.57
N LEU A 70 18.97 -2.74 22.48
CA LEU A 70 18.56 -3.68 21.44
C LEU A 70 17.10 -4.11 21.56
N ILE A 71 16.60 -4.35 22.77
CA ILE A 71 15.19 -4.64 23.03
C ILE A 71 14.33 -3.45 22.62
N GLY A 72 14.75 -2.22 22.95
CA GLY A 72 14.07 -1.00 22.51
C GLY A 72 13.99 -0.90 20.99
N CYS A 73 15.09 -1.17 20.29
CA CYS A 73 15.12 -1.20 18.82
C CYS A 73 14.22 -2.31 18.25
N PHE A 74 14.27 -3.51 18.82
CA PHE A 74 13.42 -4.63 18.43
C PHE A 74 11.93 -4.27 18.57
N ILE A 75 11.52 -3.71 19.72
CA ILE A 75 10.13 -3.29 19.95
C ILE A 75 9.74 -2.19 18.96
N PHE A 76 10.58 -1.17 18.77
CA PHE A 76 10.33 -0.09 17.83
C PHE A 76 10.06 -0.61 16.41
N GLN A 77 10.92 -1.50 15.91
CA GLN A 77 10.80 -2.07 14.57
C GLN A 77 9.61 -3.04 14.46
N PHE A 78 9.37 -3.84 15.51
CA PHE A 78 8.26 -4.80 15.55
C PHE A 78 6.89 -4.10 15.55
N VAL A 79 6.73 -3.01 16.31
CA VAL A 79 5.48 -2.23 16.37
C VAL A 79 5.12 -1.64 15.01
N LYS A 80 6.10 -1.33 14.15
CA LYS A 80 5.81 -0.79 12.82
C LYS A 80 5.00 -1.75 11.94
N PHE A 81 5.19 -3.06 12.06
CA PHE A 81 4.52 -4.02 11.17
C PHE A 81 3.61 -5.03 11.88
N ILE A 82 3.49 -4.98 13.21
CA ILE A 82 2.68 -5.94 14.00
C ILE A 82 1.22 -6.01 13.53
N ASP A 83 0.67 -4.89 13.05
CA ASP A 83 -0.71 -4.80 12.56
C ASP A 83 -0.95 -5.72 11.35
N TYR A 84 0.08 -6.05 10.58
CA TYR A 84 0.01 -6.95 9.43
C TYR A 84 0.29 -8.42 9.78
N THR A 85 0.17 -8.76 11.07
CA THR A 85 0.31 -10.13 11.56
C THR A 85 -1.01 -10.64 12.13
N PRO A 86 -1.21 -11.97 12.25
CA PRO A 86 -2.39 -12.54 12.89
C PRO A 86 -2.55 -12.23 14.39
N PHE A 87 -1.63 -11.46 14.99
CA PHE A 87 -1.70 -11.08 16.41
C PHE A 87 -2.65 -9.91 16.67
N VAL A 88 -3.00 -9.15 15.64
CA VAL A 88 -3.91 -8.00 15.72
C VAL A 88 -5.27 -8.40 15.15
N LYS A 89 -6.34 -7.77 15.65
CA LYS A 89 -7.69 -8.00 15.10
C LYS A 89 -7.75 -7.49 13.66
N VAL A 90 -8.50 -8.21 12.82
CA VAL A 90 -8.72 -7.81 11.43
C VAL A 90 -9.39 -6.44 11.36
N GLU A 91 -8.90 -5.59 10.45
CA GLU A 91 -9.48 -4.26 10.21
C GLU A 91 -10.69 -4.35 9.29
N VAL A 92 -10.51 -4.90 8.08
CA VAL A 92 -11.63 -5.34 7.23
C VAL A 92 -12.14 -6.66 7.79
N LYS A 93 -13.39 -6.73 8.24
CA LYS A 93 -14.03 -7.93 8.77
C LYS A 93 -14.29 -8.96 7.67
N ASP A 94 -14.36 -10.22 8.09
CA ASP A 94 -14.71 -11.31 7.19
C ASP A 94 -16.16 -11.14 6.67
N SER A 95 -16.36 -11.62 5.44
CA SER A 95 -17.65 -11.68 4.76
C SER A 95 -18.66 -12.50 5.56
N SER A 96 -19.93 -12.10 5.53
CA SER A 96 -21.00 -12.90 6.13
C SER A 96 -21.18 -14.25 5.41
N GLU A 97 -21.62 -15.27 6.14
CA GLU A 97 -21.80 -16.62 5.56
C GLU A 97 -22.82 -16.66 4.40
N HIS A 98 -23.79 -15.74 4.40
CA HIS A 98 -24.87 -15.67 3.42
C HIS A 98 -24.95 -14.27 2.80
N VAL A 99 -24.11 -14.03 1.80
CA VAL A 99 -24.14 -12.82 0.98
C VAL A 99 -24.76 -13.13 -0.38
N ASN A 100 -25.53 -12.18 -0.93
CA ASN A 100 -26.03 -12.27 -2.30
C ASN A 100 -24.84 -12.28 -3.28
N GLU A 101 -24.79 -13.22 -4.21
CA GLU A 101 -23.77 -13.31 -5.26
C GLU A 101 -23.64 -11.99 -6.08
N ASP A 102 -24.74 -11.26 -6.25
CA ASP A 102 -24.74 -9.95 -6.94
C ASP A 102 -24.03 -8.83 -6.14
N SER A 103 -23.74 -9.07 -4.86
CA SER A 103 -22.98 -8.20 -3.97
C SER A 103 -21.50 -8.60 -3.86
N ILE A 104 -21.05 -9.65 -4.57
CA ILE A 104 -19.66 -10.08 -4.58
C ILE A 104 -18.93 -9.42 -5.76
N ILE A 105 -17.73 -8.93 -5.49
CA ILE A 105 -16.82 -8.37 -6.51
C ILE A 105 -15.46 -9.03 -6.36
N GLU A 106 -14.91 -9.49 -7.48
CA GLU A 106 -13.53 -9.95 -7.57
C GLU A 106 -12.66 -8.86 -8.21
N ILE A 107 -11.65 -8.41 -7.48
CA ILE A 107 -10.71 -7.38 -7.92
C ILE A 107 -9.34 -8.00 -8.14
N TYR A 108 -8.68 -7.53 -9.18
CA TYR A 108 -7.31 -7.92 -9.52
C TYR A 108 -6.49 -6.70 -9.91
N THR A 109 -5.23 -6.64 -9.50
CA THR A 109 -4.29 -5.62 -9.94
C THR A 109 -2.93 -6.21 -10.23
N ALA A 110 -2.26 -5.69 -11.26
CA ALA A 110 -0.93 -6.12 -11.65
C ALA A 110 -0.11 -4.96 -12.19
N ASN A 111 1.04 -4.71 -11.56
CA ASN A 111 2.13 -4.00 -12.21
C ASN A 111 2.79 -4.93 -13.23
N VAL A 112 2.64 -4.61 -14.52
CA VAL A 112 3.11 -5.50 -15.61
C VAL A 112 4.60 -5.44 -15.84
N LEU A 113 5.31 -4.47 -15.24
CA LEU A 113 6.68 -4.07 -15.54
C LEU A 113 6.84 -3.75 -17.02
N GLN A 114 6.89 -2.47 -17.41
CA GLN A 114 6.74 -2.07 -18.83
C GLN A 114 7.67 -2.82 -19.81
N LYS A 115 8.90 -3.11 -19.37
CA LYS A 115 9.95 -3.82 -20.14
C LYS A 115 9.81 -5.35 -20.18
N ASN A 116 8.91 -5.93 -19.40
CA ASN A 116 8.66 -7.37 -19.35
C ASN A 116 7.87 -7.80 -20.59
N ASP A 117 8.35 -8.82 -21.30
CA ASP A 117 7.69 -9.33 -22.52
C ASP A 117 6.87 -10.61 -22.25
N SER A 118 6.82 -11.10 -21.01
CA SER A 118 6.16 -12.34 -20.61
C SER A 118 4.79 -12.09 -19.99
N GLY A 119 3.71 -12.18 -20.77
CA GLY A 119 2.32 -12.00 -20.30
C GLY A 119 1.51 -13.30 -20.08
N ASP A 120 1.97 -14.44 -20.61
CA ASP A 120 1.14 -15.64 -20.73
C ASP A 120 0.59 -16.17 -19.39
N ASN A 121 1.44 -16.26 -18.36
CA ASN A 121 1.03 -16.73 -17.03
C ASN A 121 0.01 -15.77 -16.38
N LEU A 122 0.18 -14.46 -16.56
CA LEU A 122 -0.76 -13.44 -16.08
C LEU A 122 -2.14 -13.63 -16.74
N TYR A 123 -2.18 -13.79 -18.07
CA TYR A 123 -3.43 -13.99 -18.79
C TYR A 123 -4.09 -15.32 -18.47
N GLN A 124 -3.31 -16.39 -18.27
CA GLN A 124 -3.84 -17.68 -17.84
C GLN A 124 -4.51 -17.55 -16.47
N GLU A 125 -3.83 -16.93 -15.50
CA GLU A 125 -4.40 -16.71 -14.16
C GLU A 125 -5.68 -15.87 -14.22
N ILE A 126 -5.70 -14.79 -15.01
CA ILE A 126 -6.91 -13.95 -15.18
C ILE A 126 -8.06 -14.76 -15.79
N LYS A 127 -7.79 -15.64 -16.77
CA LYS A 127 -8.81 -16.51 -17.38
C LYS A 127 -9.34 -17.58 -16.42
N GLU A 128 -8.51 -18.03 -15.48
CA GLU A 128 -8.86 -19.01 -14.45
C GLU A 128 -9.67 -18.36 -13.31
N GLN A 129 -9.15 -17.27 -12.74
CA GLN A 129 -9.77 -16.54 -11.63
C GLN A 129 -11.02 -15.79 -12.08
N LYS A 130 -11.00 -15.20 -13.29
CA LYS A 130 -12.11 -14.41 -13.85
C LYS A 130 -12.52 -13.24 -12.95
N PRO A 131 -11.60 -12.33 -12.57
CA PRO A 131 -11.94 -11.15 -11.80
C PRO A 131 -12.99 -10.28 -12.50
N ASP A 132 -13.72 -9.46 -11.75
CA ASP A 132 -14.72 -8.52 -12.24
C ASP A 132 -14.12 -7.19 -12.69
N LEU A 133 -13.08 -6.75 -11.99
CA LEU A 133 -12.39 -5.49 -12.23
C LEU A 133 -10.88 -5.72 -12.16
N ILE A 134 -10.16 -5.26 -13.18
CA ILE A 134 -8.71 -5.38 -13.29
C ILE A 134 -8.08 -3.99 -13.48
N VAL A 135 -7.03 -3.71 -12.71
CA VAL A 135 -6.17 -2.53 -12.89
C VAL A 135 -4.75 -2.96 -13.24
N PHE A 136 -4.27 -2.54 -14.41
CA PHE A 136 -2.89 -2.73 -14.84
C PHE A 136 -2.10 -1.42 -14.74
N THR A 137 -0.92 -1.46 -14.14
CA THR A 137 0.04 -0.34 -14.07
C THR A 137 1.31 -0.66 -14.87
N GLU A 138 2.10 0.36 -15.21
CA GLU A 138 3.28 0.29 -16.09
C GLU A 138 2.98 -0.20 -17.53
N THR A 139 1.79 0.09 -18.02
CA THR A 139 1.36 -0.35 -19.36
C THR A 139 1.75 0.66 -20.43
N ASN A 140 2.26 0.17 -21.56
CA ASN A 140 2.42 0.96 -22.78
C ASN A 140 1.53 0.42 -23.90
N GLN A 141 1.71 0.94 -25.12
CA GLN A 141 0.87 0.59 -26.25
C GLN A 141 0.92 -0.92 -26.57
N ARG A 142 2.11 -1.55 -26.45
CA ARG A 142 2.25 -3.01 -26.62
C ARG A 142 1.37 -3.76 -25.63
N TRP A 143 1.47 -3.43 -24.34
CA TRP A 143 0.68 -4.08 -23.30
C TRP A 143 -0.82 -3.87 -23.51
N SER A 144 -1.28 -2.67 -23.89
CA SER A 144 -2.69 -2.41 -24.21
C SER A 144 -3.21 -3.30 -25.35
N GLU A 145 -2.44 -3.44 -26.43
CA GLU A 145 -2.80 -4.29 -27.56
C GLU A 145 -2.85 -5.78 -27.19
N GLU A 146 -1.85 -6.24 -26.43
CA GLU A 146 -1.73 -7.62 -25.98
C GLU A 146 -2.85 -8.00 -24.98
N ILE A 147 -3.10 -7.16 -23.98
CA ILE A 147 -4.20 -7.33 -23.00
C ILE A 147 -5.54 -7.38 -23.74
N LYS A 148 -5.75 -6.46 -24.69
CA LYS A 148 -6.97 -6.44 -25.50
C LYS A 148 -7.15 -7.73 -26.30
N GLN A 149 -6.08 -8.27 -26.89
CA GLN A 149 -6.13 -9.53 -27.63
C GLN A 149 -6.38 -10.73 -26.71
N GLN A 150 -5.77 -10.77 -25.53
CA GLN A 150 -5.75 -11.95 -24.67
C GLN A 150 -6.99 -12.09 -23.79
N ILE A 151 -7.52 -10.97 -23.28
CA ILE A 151 -8.66 -10.97 -22.35
C ILE A 151 -9.76 -9.97 -22.72
N GLY A 152 -9.51 -9.02 -23.63
CA GLY A 152 -10.39 -7.88 -23.86
C GLY A 152 -11.85 -8.22 -24.22
N GLU A 153 -12.12 -9.34 -24.89
CA GLU A 153 -13.50 -9.77 -25.19
C GLU A 153 -14.33 -10.08 -23.94
N ALA A 154 -13.69 -10.53 -22.85
CA ALA A 154 -14.36 -10.88 -21.60
C ALA A 154 -14.63 -9.64 -20.71
N TYR A 155 -14.05 -8.48 -21.04
CA TYR A 155 -14.08 -7.26 -20.23
C TYR A 155 -14.55 -6.08 -21.10
N PRO A 156 -15.87 -5.95 -21.35
CA PRO A 156 -16.42 -5.01 -22.32
C PRO A 156 -16.27 -3.53 -21.91
N PHE A 157 -16.10 -3.23 -20.62
CA PHE A 157 -15.92 -1.87 -20.12
C PHE A 157 -14.45 -1.62 -19.81
N LYS A 158 -13.90 -0.53 -20.35
CA LYS A 158 -12.48 -0.22 -20.17
C LYS A 158 -12.15 1.26 -20.24
N ILE A 159 -11.05 1.62 -19.59
CA ILE A 159 -10.43 2.95 -19.60
C ILE A 159 -8.95 2.71 -19.82
N GLU A 160 -8.38 3.31 -20.87
CA GLU A 160 -7.01 3.01 -21.29
C GLU A 160 -6.20 4.30 -21.42
N GLN A 161 -5.09 4.38 -20.69
CA GLN A 161 -4.08 5.42 -20.81
C GLN A 161 -2.68 4.78 -20.84
N PRO A 162 -2.33 4.03 -21.91
CA PRO A 162 -0.99 3.48 -22.08
C PRO A 162 0.04 4.59 -22.30
N GLN A 163 1.24 4.45 -21.73
CA GLN A 163 2.31 5.45 -21.86
C GLN A 163 3.69 4.80 -21.87
N ASP A 164 4.62 5.31 -22.67
CA ASP A 164 6.01 4.82 -22.74
C ASP A 164 6.92 5.49 -21.68
N ASN A 165 6.40 5.66 -20.46
CA ASN A 165 7.11 6.34 -19.37
C ASN A 165 6.99 5.64 -18.01
N THR A 166 6.63 4.35 -18.01
CA THR A 166 6.36 3.49 -16.85
C THR A 166 5.17 3.90 -16.00
N TYR A 167 4.32 4.84 -16.43
CA TYR A 167 3.15 5.26 -15.66
C TYR A 167 1.81 4.98 -16.35
N GLY A 168 1.81 4.38 -17.55
CA GLY A 168 0.56 4.09 -18.22
C GLY A 168 -0.30 3.11 -17.43
N MET A 169 -1.62 3.33 -17.48
CA MET A 169 -2.59 2.62 -16.65
C MET A 169 -3.81 2.21 -17.46
N LEU A 170 -4.28 0.98 -17.24
CA LEU A 170 -5.49 0.45 -17.87
C LEU A 170 -6.44 -0.11 -16.81
N VAL A 171 -7.72 0.16 -16.97
CA VAL A 171 -8.81 -0.46 -16.20
C VAL A 171 -9.66 -1.29 -17.15
N TYR A 172 -9.86 -2.57 -16.82
CA TYR A 172 -10.69 -3.51 -17.56
C TYR A 172 -11.76 -4.09 -16.63
N SER A 173 -13.03 -4.08 -17.04
CA SER A 173 -14.15 -4.41 -16.17
C SER A 173 -15.23 -5.20 -16.90
N LYS A 174 -15.81 -6.18 -16.20
CA LYS A 174 -17.08 -6.84 -16.56
C LYS A 174 -18.28 -6.02 -16.14
N LEU A 175 -18.11 -5.21 -15.11
CA LEU A 175 -19.11 -4.33 -14.53
C LEU A 175 -19.12 -2.99 -15.27
N GLU A 176 -20.29 -2.36 -15.39
CA GLU A 176 -20.43 -1.08 -16.09
C GLU A 176 -19.60 0.02 -15.41
N LEU A 177 -18.85 0.77 -16.23
CA LEU A 177 -18.07 1.92 -15.79
C LEU A 177 -18.78 3.21 -16.24
N THR A 178 -19.10 4.07 -15.29
CA THR A 178 -19.75 5.38 -15.52
C THR A 178 -18.92 6.50 -14.92
N ASP A 179 -19.15 7.75 -15.35
CA ASP A 179 -18.42 8.95 -14.87
C ASP A 179 -16.88 8.76 -14.87
N THR A 180 -16.36 8.21 -15.96
CA THR A 180 -14.96 7.82 -16.08
C THR A 180 -14.07 9.02 -16.39
N LYS A 181 -12.95 9.16 -15.66
CA LYS A 181 -12.01 10.28 -15.78
C LYS A 181 -10.57 9.80 -15.68
N ILE A 182 -9.75 10.18 -16.65
CA ILE A 182 -8.30 10.12 -16.55
C ILE A 182 -7.84 11.47 -15.99
N ARG A 183 -7.08 11.45 -14.90
CA ARG A 183 -6.63 12.64 -14.17
C ARG A 183 -5.12 12.63 -14.05
N PHE A 184 -4.53 13.80 -14.19
CA PHE A 184 -3.11 14.05 -13.93
C PHE A 184 -3.02 14.95 -12.70
N LYS A 185 -3.14 14.35 -11.51
CA LYS A 185 -3.40 15.07 -10.25
C LYS A 185 -2.20 15.87 -9.75
N VAL A 186 -1.01 15.32 -9.96
CA VAL A 186 0.25 15.86 -9.43
C VAL A 186 1.20 16.21 -10.55
N ASP A 187 1.46 15.26 -11.43
CA ASP A 187 2.37 15.37 -12.56
C ASP A 187 1.59 15.17 -13.87
N PRO A 188 1.78 16.03 -14.91
CA PRO A 188 1.11 15.90 -16.20
C PRO A 188 1.42 14.60 -16.96
N ASP A 189 2.47 13.87 -16.59
CA ASP A 189 2.89 12.63 -17.24
C ASP A 189 2.44 11.38 -16.45
N ILE A 190 1.74 11.55 -15.32
CA ILE A 190 1.36 10.44 -14.43
C ILE A 190 -0.16 10.38 -14.27
N PRO A 191 -0.82 9.40 -14.92
CA PRO A 191 -2.25 9.29 -14.89
C PRO A 191 -2.73 8.56 -13.63
N SER A 192 -3.90 8.98 -13.17
CA SER A 192 -4.79 8.25 -12.27
C SER A 192 -6.14 8.08 -12.96
N ILE A 193 -6.85 7.01 -12.63
CA ILE A 193 -8.16 6.72 -13.22
C ILE A 193 -9.21 6.74 -12.12
N GLU A 194 -10.27 7.49 -12.35
CA GLU A 194 -11.45 7.58 -11.49
C GLU A 194 -12.67 7.08 -12.28
N ALA A 195 -13.48 6.21 -11.67
CA ALA A 195 -14.69 5.71 -12.30
C ALA A 195 -15.74 5.31 -11.25
N LYS A 196 -17.01 5.41 -11.59
CA LYS A 196 -18.09 4.77 -10.82
C LYS A 196 -18.37 3.41 -11.42
N VAL A 197 -18.19 2.36 -10.63
CA VAL A 197 -18.44 0.98 -11.05
C VAL A 197 -19.82 0.58 -10.56
N ILE A 198 -20.67 0.10 -11.48
CA ILE A 198 -22.02 -0.38 -11.15
C ILE A 198 -21.97 -1.88 -10.88
N MET A 199 -22.20 -2.27 -9.63
CA MET A 199 -22.25 -3.66 -9.21
C MET A 199 -23.43 -4.42 -9.85
N ARG A 200 -23.38 -5.75 -9.82
CA ARG A 200 -24.47 -6.61 -10.31
C ARG A 200 -25.79 -6.35 -9.58
N ASN A 201 -25.72 -6.01 -8.29
CA ASN A 201 -26.88 -5.60 -7.49
C ASN A 201 -27.40 -4.17 -7.79
N GLY A 202 -26.80 -3.47 -8.76
CA GLY A 202 -27.16 -2.12 -9.20
C GLY A 202 -26.64 -0.98 -8.32
N LYS A 203 -25.89 -1.27 -7.25
CA LYS A 203 -25.28 -0.25 -6.38
C LYS A 203 -23.95 0.24 -6.97
N PRO A 204 -23.67 1.55 -6.93
CA PRO A 204 -22.39 2.08 -7.39
C PRO A 204 -21.35 2.07 -6.27
N PHE A 205 -20.08 1.93 -6.64
CA PHE A 205 -18.95 2.34 -5.81
C PHE A 205 -17.98 3.20 -6.63
N GLN A 206 -17.24 4.07 -5.95
CA GLN A 206 -16.20 4.90 -6.53
C GLN A 206 -14.88 4.13 -6.57
N LEU A 207 -14.31 3.97 -7.76
CA LEU A 207 -12.97 3.47 -7.98
C LEU A 207 -11.99 4.64 -8.08
N TYR A 208 -10.88 4.56 -7.34
CA TYR A 208 -9.69 5.36 -7.56
C TYR A 208 -8.51 4.43 -7.85
N ALA A 209 -8.03 4.40 -9.09
CA ALA A 209 -6.84 3.68 -9.48
C ALA A 209 -5.65 4.65 -9.57
N ILE A 210 -4.59 4.38 -8.82
CA ILE A 210 -3.41 5.26 -8.73
C ILE A 210 -2.10 4.46 -8.82
N HIS A 211 -1.05 5.11 -9.33
CA HIS A 211 0.31 4.59 -9.38
C HIS A 211 1.29 5.74 -9.16
N PRO A 212 1.39 6.24 -7.91
CA PRO A 212 2.19 7.42 -7.60
C PRO A 212 3.68 7.16 -7.79
N THR A 213 4.44 8.24 -8.02
CA THR A 213 5.89 8.17 -8.28
C THR A 213 6.66 7.48 -7.16
N PRO A 214 7.65 6.63 -7.49
CA PRO A 214 8.67 6.31 -6.51
C PRO A 214 9.52 7.55 -6.21
N PRO A 215 10.03 7.68 -4.98
CA PRO A 215 11.05 8.68 -4.70
C PRO A 215 12.32 8.31 -5.49
N MET A 216 12.63 9.06 -6.56
CA MET A 216 13.69 8.72 -7.52
C MET A 216 14.86 9.73 -7.50
N PRO A 217 16.10 9.30 -7.23
CA PRO A 217 17.26 10.19 -7.10
C PRO A 217 17.52 11.09 -8.32
N GLN A 218 17.16 10.62 -9.52
CA GLN A 218 17.49 11.29 -10.79
C GLN A 218 16.44 12.34 -11.22
N HIS A 219 15.20 12.25 -10.71
CA HIS A 219 14.08 13.09 -11.17
C HIS A 219 13.44 13.88 -10.02
N ASN A 220 13.17 13.24 -8.87
CA ASN A 220 12.77 13.92 -7.64
C ASN A 220 13.28 13.13 -6.41
N PRO A 221 14.35 13.60 -5.72
CA PRO A 221 14.94 12.89 -4.59
C PRO A 221 14.05 12.90 -3.34
N MET A 222 12.90 13.60 -3.37
CA MET A 222 11.94 13.71 -2.28
C MET A 222 10.68 12.89 -2.57
N SER A 223 10.05 12.35 -1.53
CA SER A 223 8.77 11.62 -1.62
C SER A 223 7.54 12.53 -1.82
N THR A 224 7.72 13.85 -2.03
CA THR A 224 6.64 14.85 -1.95
C THR A 224 5.52 14.62 -2.95
N ASP A 225 5.83 14.23 -4.18
CA ASP A 225 4.84 14.10 -5.25
C ASP A 225 3.96 12.86 -5.03
N ARG A 226 4.60 11.75 -4.64
CA ARG A 226 3.91 10.53 -4.19
C ARG A 226 2.96 10.83 -3.05
N ASP A 227 3.49 11.42 -1.98
CA ASP A 227 2.72 11.69 -0.77
C ASP A 227 1.54 12.64 -1.10
N LYS A 228 1.75 13.63 -1.98
CA LYS A 228 0.71 14.54 -2.49
C LYS A 228 -0.41 13.81 -3.22
N GLU A 229 -0.10 12.86 -4.09
CA GLU A 229 -1.14 12.08 -4.82
C GLU A 229 -1.95 11.21 -3.87
N LEU A 230 -1.29 10.60 -2.88
CA LEU A 230 -1.95 9.81 -1.85
C LEU A 230 -2.94 10.67 -1.03
N ILE A 231 -2.55 11.86 -0.59
CA ILE A 231 -3.45 12.76 0.16
C ILE A 231 -4.60 13.30 -0.69
N LEU A 232 -4.36 13.64 -1.96
CA LEU A 232 -5.44 14.04 -2.86
C LEU A 232 -6.48 12.92 -3.04
N THR A 233 -6.01 11.67 -3.12
CA THR A 233 -6.88 10.49 -3.19
C THR A 233 -7.61 10.23 -1.87
N ALA A 234 -6.94 10.39 -0.73
CA ALA A 234 -7.56 10.31 0.59
C ALA A 234 -8.70 11.33 0.73
N MET A 235 -8.48 12.58 0.33
CA MET A 235 -9.52 13.61 0.41
C MET A 235 -10.69 13.37 -0.54
N ALA A 236 -10.41 12.85 -1.74
CA ALA A 236 -11.46 12.43 -2.67
C ALA A 236 -12.28 11.24 -2.12
N SER A 237 -11.64 10.32 -1.40
CA SER A 237 -12.32 9.23 -0.68
C SER A 237 -13.17 9.76 0.47
N HIS A 238 -12.59 10.63 1.33
CA HIS A 238 -13.27 11.22 2.48
C HIS A 238 -14.57 11.96 2.09
N ASN A 239 -14.53 12.67 0.96
CA ASN A 239 -15.65 13.46 0.46
C ASN A 239 -16.61 12.66 -0.44
N SER A 240 -16.39 11.36 -0.63
CA SER A 240 -17.25 10.52 -1.46
C SER A 240 -18.57 10.23 -0.75
N GLU A 241 -19.69 10.45 -1.43
CA GLU A 241 -21.04 10.10 -0.94
C GLU A 241 -21.42 8.63 -1.19
N ILE A 242 -20.59 7.91 -1.94
CA ILE A 242 -20.77 6.49 -2.26
C ILE A 242 -19.56 5.67 -1.74
N PRO A 243 -19.74 4.36 -1.52
CA PRO A 243 -18.64 3.46 -1.11
C PRO A 243 -17.43 3.58 -2.04
N VAL A 244 -16.23 3.41 -1.51
CA VAL A 244 -14.96 3.66 -2.20
C VAL A 244 -14.10 2.40 -2.22
N ILE A 245 -13.44 2.15 -3.34
CA ILE A 245 -12.31 1.24 -3.44
C ILE A 245 -11.15 1.99 -4.08
N VAL A 246 -10.02 2.03 -3.39
CA VAL A 246 -8.76 2.55 -3.92
C VAL A 246 -7.88 1.38 -4.31
N LEU A 247 -7.51 1.32 -5.60
CA LEU A 247 -6.60 0.33 -6.15
C LEU A 247 -5.28 1.02 -6.48
N GLY A 248 -4.34 0.89 -5.55
CA GLY A 248 -2.94 1.15 -5.80
C GLY A 248 -2.32 -0.05 -6.43
N GLY A 249 -2.26 -0.09 -7.76
CA GLY A 249 -1.48 -1.15 -8.41
C GLY A 249 -0.06 -1.16 -7.86
N ASP A 250 0.52 0.01 -7.58
CA ASP A 250 1.74 0.12 -6.77
C ASP A 250 1.82 1.54 -6.20
N PHE A 251 1.77 1.68 -4.87
CA PHE A 251 1.90 2.97 -4.18
C PHE A 251 3.36 3.45 -4.09
N ASN A 252 4.33 2.63 -4.50
CA ASN A 252 5.75 2.84 -4.27
C ASN A 252 6.07 3.15 -2.79
N ASP A 253 5.27 2.57 -1.90
CA ASP A 253 5.38 2.74 -0.46
C ASP A 253 4.87 1.51 0.29
N VAL A 254 5.48 1.24 1.43
CA VAL A 254 5.09 0.11 2.29
C VAL A 254 3.84 0.46 3.11
N ALA A 255 3.04 -0.56 3.41
CA ALA A 255 1.79 -0.43 4.15
C ALA A 255 1.91 0.35 5.47
N TRP A 256 2.99 0.12 6.22
CA TRP A 256 3.27 0.75 7.52
C TRP A 256 3.98 2.11 7.45
N SER A 257 4.17 2.66 6.25
CA SER A 257 4.72 4.01 6.09
C SER A 257 3.74 5.05 6.66
N ASP A 258 4.29 6.12 7.25
CA ASP A 258 3.45 7.16 7.85
C ASP A 258 2.53 7.84 6.81
N SER A 259 2.99 7.99 5.56
CA SER A 259 2.22 8.51 4.41
C SER A 259 1.04 7.62 4.03
N THR A 260 1.24 6.30 3.97
CA THR A 260 0.15 5.35 3.66
C THR A 260 -0.85 5.29 4.82
N GLN A 261 -0.37 5.27 6.06
CA GLN A 261 -1.24 5.27 7.24
C GLN A 261 -2.06 6.55 7.34
N LEU A 262 -1.46 7.71 7.07
CA LEU A 262 -2.17 8.99 7.03
C LEU A 262 -3.23 9.00 5.92
N THR A 263 -2.89 8.50 4.73
CA THR A 263 -3.82 8.36 3.60
C THR A 263 -5.03 7.50 3.96
N LYS A 264 -4.80 6.37 4.63
CA LYS A 264 -5.85 5.47 5.10
C LYS A 264 -6.76 6.17 6.12
N THR A 265 -6.17 6.80 7.14
CA THR A 265 -6.89 7.51 8.20
C THR A 265 -7.74 8.64 7.62
N ILE A 266 -7.14 9.54 6.84
CA ILE A 266 -7.82 10.69 6.25
C ILE A 266 -8.90 10.23 5.27
N GLY A 267 -8.61 9.24 4.44
CA GLY A 267 -9.54 8.72 3.44
C GLY A 267 -10.68 7.88 4.01
N LYS A 268 -10.69 7.61 5.32
CA LYS A 268 -11.64 6.68 5.97
C LYS A 268 -11.64 5.32 5.29
N LEU A 269 -10.46 4.87 4.89
CA LEU A 269 -10.25 3.59 4.22
C LEU A 269 -9.80 2.53 5.22
N LEU A 270 -10.02 1.28 4.87
CA LEU A 270 -9.62 0.09 5.60
C LEU A 270 -8.65 -0.73 4.76
N ASP A 271 -7.68 -1.35 5.42
CA ASP A 271 -6.67 -2.19 4.80
C ASP A 271 -6.97 -3.67 5.08
N LEU A 272 -7.20 -4.45 4.01
CA LEU A 272 -7.50 -5.87 4.11
C LEU A 272 -6.38 -6.71 4.74
N ARG A 273 -5.16 -6.16 4.76
CA ARG A 273 -3.94 -6.84 5.21
C ARG A 273 -3.81 -6.86 6.73
N ILE A 274 -4.39 -5.86 7.40
CA ILE A 274 -4.31 -5.75 8.87
C ILE A 274 -5.05 -6.92 9.53
N GLY A 275 -4.36 -7.55 10.49
CA GLY A 275 -4.77 -8.74 11.21
C GLY A 275 -4.62 -10.05 10.42
N ARG A 276 -4.05 -10.03 9.21
CA ARG A 276 -3.95 -11.21 8.33
C ARG A 276 -2.52 -11.52 7.92
N GLY A 277 -1.88 -10.61 7.20
CA GLY A 277 -0.58 -10.88 6.59
C GLY A 277 -0.12 -9.72 5.73
N PHE A 278 1.15 -9.76 5.31
CA PHE A 278 1.72 -8.68 4.52
C PHE A 278 1.22 -8.63 3.08
N TYR A 279 0.99 -9.79 2.45
CA TYR A 279 0.73 -9.88 1.00
C TYR A 279 1.83 -9.20 0.18
N ASN A 280 3.07 -9.66 0.37
CA ASN A 280 4.22 -9.04 -0.28
C ASN A 280 4.22 -9.26 -1.79
N THR A 281 4.16 -8.17 -2.54
CA THR A 281 4.14 -8.17 -4.01
C THR A 281 5.50 -7.89 -4.63
N TYR A 282 6.32 -7.02 -4.02
CA TYR A 282 7.60 -6.56 -4.58
C TYR A 282 8.76 -6.76 -3.60
N HIS A 283 9.92 -7.31 -3.95
CA HIS A 283 10.33 -7.69 -5.30
C HIS A 283 10.15 -9.20 -5.51
N ALA A 284 9.34 -9.58 -6.51
CA ALA A 284 8.99 -10.97 -6.81
C ALA A 284 10.21 -11.89 -6.99
N GLN A 285 11.34 -11.36 -7.47
CA GLN A 285 12.57 -12.10 -7.74
C GLN A 285 13.44 -12.35 -6.49
N TYR A 286 13.25 -11.59 -5.40
CA TYR A 286 14.12 -11.64 -4.22
C TYR A 286 13.33 -12.00 -2.95
N PRO A 287 13.19 -13.29 -2.60
CA PRO A 287 12.36 -13.73 -1.47
C PRO A 287 12.62 -13.05 -0.12
N LEU A 288 13.87 -12.66 0.15
CA LEU A 288 14.27 -12.00 1.39
C LEU A 288 14.03 -10.47 1.39
N MET A 289 13.76 -9.88 0.23
CA MET A 289 13.55 -8.45 0.00
C MET A 289 12.19 -8.23 -0.68
N ARG A 290 11.15 -8.77 -0.03
CA ARG A 290 9.76 -8.71 -0.46
C ARG A 290 8.95 -7.88 0.54
N TRP A 291 8.09 -7.03 0.00
CA TRP A 291 7.35 -5.94 0.64
C TRP A 291 5.99 -5.76 -0.04
N PRO A 292 5.00 -5.20 0.66
CA PRO A 292 3.65 -5.05 0.14
C PRO A 292 3.45 -3.64 -0.44
N LEU A 293 3.74 -3.48 -1.74
CA LEU A 293 3.66 -2.19 -2.40
C LEU A 293 2.37 -1.98 -3.19
N ASP A 294 1.63 -3.04 -3.45
CA ASP A 294 0.32 -3.00 -4.11
C ASP A 294 -0.76 -2.96 -3.02
N HIS A 295 -1.65 -1.98 -3.08
CA HIS A 295 -2.63 -1.69 -2.03
C HIS A 295 -4.05 -1.80 -2.59
N ILE A 296 -4.88 -2.58 -1.90
CA ILE A 296 -6.33 -2.62 -2.09
C ILE A 296 -6.95 -2.09 -0.81
N LEU A 297 -7.41 -0.84 -0.85
CA LEU A 297 -8.04 -0.18 0.29
C LEU A 297 -9.52 0.01 0.00
N THR A 298 -10.36 -0.20 1.02
CA THR A 298 -11.82 -0.17 0.85
C THR A 298 -12.49 0.72 1.89
N SER A 299 -13.62 1.30 1.54
CA SER A 299 -14.51 1.92 2.53
C SER A 299 -15.22 0.84 3.38
N PRO A 300 -15.90 1.23 4.47
CA PRO A 300 -16.40 0.30 5.49
C PRO A 300 -17.56 -0.59 5.04
N GLU A 301 -18.21 -0.28 3.92
CA GLU A 301 -19.29 -1.08 3.35
C GLU A 301 -18.81 -2.40 2.73
N PHE A 302 -17.50 -2.55 2.52
CA PHE A 302 -16.90 -3.77 1.98
C PHE A 302 -16.31 -4.66 3.06
N ARG A 303 -16.56 -5.97 2.94
CA ARG A 303 -15.97 -7.02 3.77
C ARG A 303 -15.14 -7.97 2.92
N LEU A 304 -14.24 -8.69 3.58
CA LEU A 304 -13.30 -9.57 2.89
C LEU A 304 -13.80 -11.01 2.88
N LYS A 305 -13.99 -11.58 1.69
CA LYS A 305 -14.23 -13.01 1.52
C LYS A 305 -12.92 -13.78 1.37
N ASP A 306 -12.01 -13.28 0.53
CA ASP A 306 -10.67 -13.85 0.36
C ASP A 306 -9.72 -12.81 -0.26
N ALA A 307 -8.41 -12.97 -0.11
CA ALA A 307 -7.41 -12.16 -0.78
C ALA A 307 -6.06 -12.89 -0.87
N GLY A 308 -5.24 -12.47 -1.82
CA GLY A 308 -3.93 -13.06 -1.99
C GLY A 308 -3.05 -12.35 -3.01
N THR A 309 -1.89 -12.96 -3.23
CA THR A 309 -0.98 -12.61 -4.31
C THR A 309 -1.13 -13.65 -5.43
N GLY A 310 -0.98 -13.20 -6.67
CA GLY A 310 -1.06 -14.02 -7.88
C GLY A 310 0.24 -14.72 -8.24
N THR A 311 0.26 -15.29 -9.43
CA THR A 311 1.39 -16.05 -9.99
C THR A 311 2.58 -15.17 -10.37
N ASN A 312 3.77 -15.78 -10.43
CA ASN A 312 4.94 -15.15 -11.03
C ASN A 312 4.80 -15.16 -12.56
N PHE A 313 4.88 -13.98 -13.18
CA PHE A 313 4.88 -13.82 -14.63
C PHE A 313 6.09 -13.01 -15.13
N GLU A 314 7.19 -13.04 -14.37
CA GLU A 314 8.47 -12.37 -14.68
C GLU A 314 8.48 -10.84 -14.53
N SER A 315 7.35 -10.24 -14.13
CA SER A 315 7.33 -8.92 -13.50
C SER A 315 8.12 -8.93 -12.18
N ASP A 316 8.57 -7.75 -11.76
CA ASP A 316 9.13 -7.54 -10.42
C ASP A 316 8.06 -7.45 -9.33
N HIS A 317 6.78 -7.41 -9.70
CA HIS A 317 5.63 -7.53 -8.81
C HIS A 317 4.88 -8.86 -9.01
N PHE A 318 4.35 -9.41 -7.92
CA PHE A 318 3.23 -10.34 -8.00
C PHE A 318 1.92 -9.57 -8.15
N PRO A 319 0.96 -10.06 -8.93
CA PRO A 319 -0.39 -9.51 -8.91
C PRO A 319 -1.00 -9.57 -7.51
N SER A 320 -1.93 -8.67 -7.20
CA SER A 320 -2.75 -8.72 -5.99
C SER A 320 -4.21 -8.89 -6.35
N TRP A 321 -4.93 -9.69 -5.57
CA TRP A 321 -6.35 -9.91 -5.79
C TRP A 321 -7.12 -9.95 -4.46
N ALA A 322 -8.39 -9.60 -4.54
CA ALA A 322 -9.31 -9.66 -3.40
C ALA A 322 -10.73 -9.99 -3.89
N ILE A 323 -11.43 -10.81 -3.11
CA ILE A 323 -12.85 -11.08 -3.25
C ILE A 323 -13.55 -10.33 -2.12
N LEU A 324 -14.33 -9.32 -2.49
CA LEU A 324 -15.01 -8.42 -1.57
C LEU A 324 -16.51 -8.65 -1.62
N THR A 325 -17.16 -8.46 -0.47
CA THR A 325 -18.61 -8.46 -0.35
C THR A 325 -19.13 -7.10 0.05
N PHE A 326 -20.14 -6.61 -0.66
CA PHE A 326 -20.80 -5.36 -0.38
C PHE A 326 -21.92 -5.56 0.65
N GLU A 327 -21.68 -5.11 1.87
CA GLU A 327 -22.51 -5.32 3.06
C GLU A 327 -22.71 -3.99 3.82
N PRO A 328 -23.36 -2.98 3.20
CA PRO A 328 -23.45 -1.62 3.75
C PRO A 328 -24.20 -1.54 5.09
N GLU A 329 -25.15 -2.45 5.34
CA GLU A 329 -25.88 -2.54 6.60
C GLU A 329 -24.97 -2.90 7.79
N LEU A 330 -23.79 -3.45 7.51
CA LEU A 330 -22.78 -3.82 8.50
C LEU A 330 -21.53 -2.93 8.43
N ALA A 331 -21.63 -1.73 7.85
CA ALA A 331 -20.50 -0.81 7.71
C ALA A 331 -20.03 -0.26 9.06
N GLU A 332 -20.98 0.10 9.93
CA GLU A 332 -20.72 0.66 11.28
C GLU A 332 -19.88 -0.25 12.17
N ASP A 333 -19.97 -1.57 11.96
CA ASP A 333 -19.21 -2.58 12.68
C ASP A 333 -17.68 -2.42 12.53
N GLN A 334 -17.24 -1.79 11.45
CA GLN A 334 -15.84 -1.59 11.09
C GLN A 334 -15.57 -0.15 10.67
N ALA A 335 -16.38 0.79 11.18
CA ALA A 335 -16.20 2.21 10.92
C ALA A 335 -14.77 2.67 11.31
N PRO A 336 -14.03 3.33 10.39
CA PRO A 336 -12.74 3.91 10.67
C PRO A 336 -12.88 4.95 11.79
N LYS A 337 -11.81 5.12 12.55
CA LYS A 337 -11.77 6.22 13.52
C LYS A 337 -11.78 7.54 12.77
N GLU A 338 -12.48 8.53 13.30
CA GLU A 338 -12.41 9.89 12.79
C GLU A 338 -10.97 10.42 12.88
N PRO A 339 -10.46 11.07 11.82
CA PRO A 339 -9.11 11.64 11.86
C PRO A 339 -9.00 12.67 12.99
N THR A 340 -7.91 12.57 13.74
CA THR A 340 -7.62 13.45 14.87
C THR A 340 -7.15 14.83 14.38
N LYS A 341 -7.09 15.80 15.29
CA LYS A 341 -6.52 17.12 14.97
C LYS A 341 -5.07 17.01 14.49
N GLU A 342 -4.29 16.08 15.06
CA GLU A 342 -2.89 15.85 14.70
C GLU A 342 -2.78 15.31 13.27
N ASP A 343 -3.61 14.33 12.89
CA ASP A 343 -3.63 13.78 11.52
C ASP A 343 -3.84 14.89 10.48
N TRP A 344 -4.81 15.76 10.72
CA TRP A 344 -5.08 16.88 9.83
C TRP A 344 -3.99 17.98 9.86
N GLN A 345 -3.28 18.15 10.98
CA GLN A 345 -2.10 19.03 11.03
C GLN A 345 -0.97 18.47 10.17
N ASP A 346 -0.78 17.15 10.17
CA ASP A 346 0.19 16.48 9.30
C ASP A 346 -0.20 16.64 7.82
N VAL A 347 -1.49 16.50 7.47
CA VAL A 347 -2.00 16.83 6.13
C VAL A 347 -1.68 18.27 5.76
N LYS A 348 -1.97 19.25 6.63
CA LYS A 348 -1.68 20.67 6.38
C LYS A 348 -0.19 20.90 6.14
N LYS A 349 0.68 20.31 6.97
CA LYS A 349 2.15 20.39 6.82
C LYS A 349 2.61 19.79 5.50
N GLN A 350 2.07 18.65 5.11
CA GLN A 350 2.40 17.98 3.85
C GLN A 350 1.90 18.78 2.63
N MET A 351 0.71 19.38 2.72
CA MET A 351 0.14 20.25 1.68
C MET A 351 0.97 21.52 1.48
N LYS A 352 1.38 22.17 2.58
CA LYS A 352 2.27 23.35 2.56
C LYS A 352 3.58 23.05 1.87
N LYS A 353 4.19 21.92 2.23
CA LYS A 353 5.44 21.45 1.64
C LYS A 353 5.30 21.12 0.14
N SER A 354 4.15 20.63 -0.29
CA SER A 354 3.88 20.21 -1.66
C SER A 354 3.23 21.31 -2.53
N GLY A 355 3.03 22.52 -1.97
CA GLY A 355 2.48 23.67 -2.69
C GLY A 355 1.02 23.54 -3.10
N ILE A 356 0.22 22.77 -2.38
CA ILE A 356 -1.19 22.47 -2.74
C ILE A 356 -2.22 22.93 -1.72
N GLU A 357 -1.87 23.89 -0.89
CA GLU A 357 -2.73 24.43 0.18
C GLU A 357 -4.11 24.86 -0.33
N ASN A 358 -4.20 25.29 -1.60
CA ASN A 358 -5.43 25.78 -2.21
C ASN A 358 -6.24 24.70 -2.95
N LEU A 359 -5.75 23.46 -3.06
CA LEU A 359 -6.41 22.40 -3.83
C LEU A 359 -7.41 21.57 -3.01
N ILE A 360 -7.36 21.69 -1.67
CA ILE A 360 -8.14 20.86 -0.76
C ILE A 360 -8.70 21.74 0.35
N GLU A 361 -10.01 21.71 0.55
CA GLU A 361 -10.62 22.33 1.73
C GLU A 361 -10.37 21.45 2.97
N LEU A 362 -9.64 22.00 3.94
CA LEU A 362 -9.48 21.39 5.26
C LEU A 362 -10.75 21.58 6.10
N PRO A 363 -11.00 20.76 7.13
CA PRO A 363 -12.07 21.02 8.08
C PRO A 363 -11.91 22.38 8.78
N ASP A 364 -13.01 23.07 9.04
CA ASP A 364 -13.01 24.42 9.60
C ASP A 364 -12.25 24.52 10.94
N ALA A 365 -12.27 23.46 11.75
CA ALA A 365 -11.55 23.38 13.02
C ALA A 365 -10.01 23.51 12.91
N ILE A 366 -9.47 23.45 11.68
CA ILE A 366 -8.03 23.39 11.39
C ILE A 366 -7.57 24.53 10.49
N LYS A 367 -8.52 25.17 9.78
CA LYS A 367 -8.29 26.45 9.09
C LYS A 367 -7.76 27.52 10.06
N ASP A 368 -8.30 27.55 11.27
CA ASP A 368 -7.99 28.57 12.30
C ASP A 368 -6.88 28.17 13.28
N ALA A 369 -6.40 26.94 13.22
CA ALA A 369 -5.23 26.52 14.01
C ALA A 369 -3.98 27.12 13.36
N GLY A 370 -3.41 28.15 13.99
CA GLY A 370 -2.10 28.70 13.62
C GLY A 370 -1.02 27.62 13.51
N ASP A 371 0.03 27.94 12.75
CA ASP A 371 1.19 27.06 12.48
C ASP A 371 1.73 26.36 13.73
#